data_AF-A0A534H4J7-F1
#
_entry.id   AF-A0A534H4J7-F1
#
_cell.length_a   1.000
_cell.length_b   1.000
_cell.length_c   1.000
_cell.angle_alpha   90.00
_cell.angle_beta   90.00
_cell.angle_gamma   90.00
#
_symmetry.space_group_name_H-M   'P 1'
#
loop_
_entity.id
_entity.type
_entity.pdbx_description
1 polymer ?
#
loop_
_entity_poly.entity_id
_entity_poly.type
_entity_poly.pdbx_seq_one_letter_code
_entity_poly.pdbx_strand_id
1 'polypeptide(L)'
;TTQPASQTVSTGQTATFTVTATGTAPLSYQWQKNGTAIGAATTASYTTSATTASDNGDQFTVVVSNAVGSVTSSAAALTVNAALVAPTITTQPASQTVSTGQTATFT
;
A
#
# COMPACT_ATOMS: atom_id res chain seq x y z
N THR A 1 0.20 24.10 -6.76
CA THR A 1 0.72 22.74 -7.05
C THR A 1 0.68 21.95 -5.77
N THR A 2 0.52 20.63 -5.85
CA THR A 2 0.42 19.73 -4.69
C THR A 2 1.31 18.52 -4.93
N GLN A 3 2.12 18.17 -3.93
CA GLN A 3 3.01 17.01 -3.96
C GLN A 3 2.26 15.74 -3.56
N PRO A 4 2.71 14.55 -4.02
CA PRO A 4 2.17 13.29 -3.52
C PRO A 4 2.47 13.14 -2.02
N ALA A 5 1.47 12.64 -1.28
CA ALA A 5 1.59 12.33 0.13
C ALA A 5 1.89 10.84 0.33
N SER A 6 2.74 10.52 1.31
CA SER A 6 3.00 9.14 1.73
C SER A 6 1.71 8.42 2.11
N GLN A 7 1.64 7.12 1.80
CA GLN A 7 0.47 6.28 2.03
C GLN A 7 0.82 5.14 2.97
N THR A 8 -0.13 4.75 3.81
CA THR A 8 -0.02 3.55 4.67
C THR A 8 -1.21 2.65 4.39
N VAL A 9 -0.94 1.40 4.02
CA VAL A 9 -1.97 0.40 3.69
C VAL A 9 -1.60 -0.95 4.29
N SER A 10 -2.55 -1.87 4.38
CA SER A 10 -2.26 -3.26 4.75
C SER A 10 -1.96 -4.10 3.51
N THR A 11 -1.17 -5.16 3.64
CA THR A 11 -0.92 -6.11 2.54
C THR A 11 -2.23 -6.57 1.91
N GLY A 12 -2.29 -6.62 0.59
CA GLY A 12 -3.47 -6.93 -0.21
C GLY A 12 -4.33 -5.72 -0.58
N GLN A 13 -4.12 -4.55 0.05
CA GLN A 13 -4.80 -3.30 -0.30
C GLN A 13 -4.01 -2.49 -1.32
N THR A 14 -4.68 -1.55 -2.00
CA THR A 14 -4.05 -0.61 -2.93
C THR A 14 -3.82 0.74 -2.27
N ALA A 15 -2.78 1.46 -2.70
CA ALA A 15 -2.50 2.84 -2.31
C ALA A 15 -2.66 3.76 -3.54
N THR A 16 -3.17 4.97 -3.33
CA THR A 16 -3.30 5.97 -4.40
C THR A 16 -2.48 7.21 -4.08
N PHE A 17 -1.63 7.61 -5.02
CA PHE A 17 -0.83 8.82 -4.98
C PHE A 17 -1.34 9.80 -6.02
N THR A 18 -1.46 11.08 -5.65
CA THR A 18 -1.94 12.14 -6.53
C THR A 18 -0.96 13.30 -6.56
N VAL A 19 -0.87 13.98 -7.69
CA VAL A 19 -0.09 15.21 -7.87
C VAL A 19 -0.97 16.26 -8.52
N THR A 20 -0.74 17.53 -8.18
CA THR A 20 -1.32 18.65 -8.93
C THR A 20 -0.21 19.54 -9.46
N ALA A 21 -0.04 19.57 -10.78
CA ALA A 21 0.95 20.38 -11.46
C ALA A 21 0.28 21.49 -12.29
N THR A 22 1.01 22.57 -12.52
CA THR A 22 0.59 23.71 -13.34
C THR A 22 1.73 24.10 -14.26
N GLY A 23 1.42 24.50 -15.49
CA GLY A 23 2.38 24.93 -16.49
C GLY A 23 1.72 25.03 -17.85
N THR A 24 2.50 25.41 -18.88
CA THR A 24 2.03 25.42 -20.26
C THR A 24 1.59 24.01 -20.67
N ALA A 25 0.35 23.88 -21.14
CA ALA A 25 -0.19 22.62 -21.65
C ALA A 25 0.41 22.25 -23.03
N PRO A 26 0.41 20.95 -23.40
CA PRO A 26 -0.01 19.81 -22.60
C PRO A 26 1.03 19.43 -21.53
N LEU A 27 0.55 19.02 -20.36
CA LEU A 27 1.39 18.40 -19.33
C LEU A 27 1.41 16.89 -19.54
N SER A 28 2.60 16.31 -19.51
CA SER A 28 2.83 14.87 -19.49
C SER A 28 3.28 14.42 -18.11
N TYR A 29 2.86 13.23 -17.70
CA TYR A 29 3.21 12.64 -16.40
C TYR A 29 3.89 11.30 -16.62
N GLN A 30 4.81 10.95 -15.73
CA GLN A 30 5.39 9.61 -15.64
C GLN A 30 5.69 9.30 -14.18
N TRP A 31 4.94 8.39 -13.59
CA TRP A 31 5.24 7.90 -12.24
C TRP A 31 6.43 6.96 -12.23
N GLN A 32 7.17 6.99 -11.14
CA GLN A 32 8.33 6.15 -10.89
C GLN A 32 8.22 5.53 -9.51
N LYS A 33 8.67 4.27 -9.42
CA LYS A 33 8.85 3.51 -8.19
C LYS A 33 10.35 3.34 -7.97
N ASN A 34 10.88 3.88 -6.88
CA ASN A 34 12.32 3.84 -6.55
C ASN A 34 13.20 4.31 -7.73
N GLY A 35 12.79 5.39 -8.41
CA GLY A 35 13.50 5.95 -9.57
C GLY A 35 13.32 5.20 -10.89
N THR A 36 12.56 4.08 -10.91
CA THR A 36 12.27 3.31 -12.13
C THR A 36 10.86 3.64 -12.63
N ALA A 37 10.72 3.95 -13.92
CA ALA A 37 9.43 4.28 -14.51
C ALA A 37 8.42 3.13 -14.40
N ILE A 38 7.20 3.46 -13.97
CA ILE A 38 6.07 2.53 -13.93
C ILE A 38 5.37 2.58 -15.28
N GLY A 39 5.27 1.43 -15.96
CA GLY A 39 4.64 1.34 -17.28
C GLY A 39 3.21 1.89 -17.28
N ALA A 40 2.88 2.70 -18.29
CA ALA A 40 1.56 3.30 -18.50
C ALA A 40 1.03 4.23 -17.38
N ALA A 41 1.82 4.53 -16.35
CA ALA A 41 1.44 5.45 -15.29
C ALA A 41 1.65 6.91 -15.70
N THR A 42 0.81 7.39 -16.63
CA THR A 42 0.97 8.69 -17.32
C THR A 42 -0.10 9.73 -16.98
N THR A 43 -0.77 9.57 -15.84
CA THR A 43 -1.82 10.46 -15.35
C THR A 43 -1.39 11.18 -14.06
N ALA A 44 -2.14 12.20 -13.65
CA ALA A 44 -1.88 12.93 -12.40
C ALA A 44 -2.13 12.09 -11.12
N SER A 45 -2.66 10.88 -11.25
CA SER A 45 -2.95 9.95 -10.15
C SER A 45 -2.46 8.56 -10.49
N TYR A 46 -1.75 7.92 -9.58
CA TYR A 46 -1.32 6.54 -9.70
C TYR A 46 -1.85 5.71 -8.53
N THR A 47 -2.47 4.57 -8.86
CA THR A 47 -2.91 3.57 -7.87
C THR A 47 -2.04 2.33 -8.03
N THR A 48 -1.48 1.85 -6.94
CA THR A 48 -0.66 0.63 -6.93
C THR A 48 -1.52 -0.59 -7.25
N SER A 49 -0.89 -1.67 -7.69
CA SER A 49 -1.49 -3.00 -7.54
C SER A 49 -1.70 -3.34 -6.06
N ALA A 50 -2.39 -4.45 -5.79
CA ALA A 50 -2.49 -4.99 -4.43
C ALA A 50 -1.08 -5.12 -3.83
N THR A 51 -0.86 -4.45 -2.71
CA THR A 51 0.46 -4.33 -2.10
C THR A 51 0.86 -5.63 -1.40
N THR A 52 2.16 -5.89 -1.41
CA THR A 52 2.80 -7.02 -0.74
C THR A 52 3.75 -6.50 0.33
N ALA A 53 4.20 -7.37 1.22
CA ALA A 53 5.17 -6.96 2.25
C ALA A 53 6.49 -6.45 1.65
N SER A 54 6.87 -6.91 0.44
CA SER A 54 8.05 -6.42 -0.27
C SER A 54 7.90 -5.01 -0.83
N ASP A 55 6.66 -4.50 -0.92
CA ASP A 55 6.44 -3.11 -1.36
C ASP A 55 6.64 -2.08 -0.23
N ASN A 56 6.87 -2.55 1.00
CA ASN A 56 7.09 -1.68 2.15
C ASN A 56 8.39 -0.87 2.01
N GLY A 57 8.29 0.44 2.15
CA GLY A 57 9.41 1.37 2.02
C GLY A 57 9.63 1.87 0.59
N ASP A 58 8.84 1.40 -0.38
CA ASP A 58 8.90 1.92 -1.74
C ASP A 58 8.61 3.41 -1.79
N GLN A 59 9.33 4.12 -2.65
CA GLN A 59 9.17 5.55 -2.86
C GLN A 59 8.59 5.82 -4.23
N PHE A 60 7.55 6.65 -4.26
CA PHE A 60 6.85 7.07 -5.46
C PHE A 60 7.15 8.54 -5.76
N THR A 61 7.62 8.80 -6.98
CA THR A 61 7.83 10.14 -7.53
C THR A 61 7.14 10.24 -8.88
N VAL A 62 6.78 11.45 -9.29
CA VAL A 62 6.25 11.70 -10.63
C VAL A 62 7.09 12.76 -11.32
N VAL A 63 7.47 12.47 -12.56
CA VAL A 63 8.05 13.47 -13.46
C VAL A 63 6.92 14.10 -14.24
N VAL A 64 6.81 15.42 -14.16
CA VAL A 64 5.87 16.21 -14.95
C VAL A 64 6.66 17.02 -15.96
N SER A 65 6.29 16.95 -17.23
CA SER A 65 6.98 17.64 -18.31
C SER A 65 6.03 18.35 -19.26
N ASN A 66 6.57 19.33 -19.97
CA ASN A 66 5.94 20.01 -21.10
C ASN A 66 7.02 20.41 -22.13
N ALA A 67 6.65 21.20 -23.13
CA ALA A 67 7.56 21.63 -24.19
C ALA A 67 8.77 22.48 -23.70
N VAL A 68 8.71 23.03 -22.49
CA VAL A 68 9.75 23.90 -21.93
C VAL A 68 10.73 23.14 -21.03
N GLY A 69 10.28 22.04 -20.41
CA GLY A 69 11.15 21.25 -19.54
C GLY A 69 10.39 20.24 -18.69
N SER A 70 11.03 19.78 -17.62
CA SER A 70 10.48 18.81 -16.68
C SER A 70 10.84 19.13 -15.22
N VAL A 71 10.02 18.64 -14.31
CA VAL A 71 10.23 18.70 -12.87
C VAL A 71 9.83 17.36 -12.25
N THR A 72 10.58 16.93 -11.24
CA THR A 72 10.27 15.72 -10.45
C THR A 72 9.66 16.14 -9.11
N SER A 73 8.61 15.44 -8.68
CA SER A 73 8.00 15.67 -7.37
C SER A 73 8.93 15.28 -6.21
N SER A 74 8.58 15.69 -5.00
CA SER A 74 9.09 15.06 -3.78
C SER A 74 8.69 13.57 -3.74
N ALA A 75 9.48 12.74 -3.05
CA ALA A 75 9.19 11.33 -2.87
C ALA A 75 8.09 11.12 -1.83
N ALA A 76 7.09 10.32 -2.18
CA ALA A 76 6.07 9.83 -1.26
C ALA A 76 6.37 8.37 -0.90
N ALA A 77 6.43 8.05 0.40
CA ALA A 77 6.73 6.70 0.86
C ALA A 77 5.45 5.85 0.93
N LEU A 78 5.58 4.56 0.60
CA LEU A 78 4.57 3.55 0.83
C LEU A 78 4.96 2.73 2.06
N THR A 79 4.09 2.73 3.08
CA THR A 79 4.20 1.83 4.23
C THR A 79 3.17 0.72 4.08
N VAL A 80 3.61 -0.54 4.12
CA VAL A 80 2.73 -1.71 4.02
C VAL A 80 2.77 -2.48 5.34
N ASN A 81 1.66 -2.42 6.06
CA ASN A 81 1.47 -3.18 7.31
C ASN A 81 1.03 -4.62 6.98
N ALA A 82 1.42 -5.57 7.82
CA ALA A 82 0.93 -6.94 7.71
C ALA A 82 -0.61 -6.96 7.75
N ALA A 83 -1.23 -7.82 6.93
CA ALA A 83 -2.66 -8.05 7.00
C ALA A 83 -3.03 -8.54 8.42
N LEU A 84 -4.07 -7.92 8.97
CA LEU A 84 -4.63 -8.36 10.24
C LEU A 84 -5.33 -9.71 10.00
N VAL A 85 -4.88 -10.75 10.69
CA VAL A 85 -5.51 -12.06 10.72
C VAL A 85 -6.30 -12.22 12.02
N ALA A 86 -7.57 -12.60 11.91
CA ALA A 86 -8.39 -12.91 13.07
C ALA A 86 -7.89 -14.20 13.73
N PRO A 87 -7.94 -14.32 15.07
CA PRO A 87 -7.61 -15.57 15.74
C PRO A 87 -8.58 -16.68 15.32
N THR A 88 -8.05 -17.86 15.04
CA THR A 88 -8.84 -19.07 14.78
C THR A 88 -8.62 -20.05 15.91
N ILE A 89 -9.70 -20.69 16.38
CA ILE A 89 -9.58 -21.79 17.33
C ILE A 89 -9.17 -23.02 16.52
N THR A 90 -7.95 -23.50 16.70
CA THR A 90 -7.42 -24.68 15.99
C THR A 90 -7.76 -25.99 16.68
N THR A 91 -8.17 -25.93 17.95
CA THR A 91 -8.50 -27.10 18.75
C THR A 91 -9.69 -26.76 19.64
N GLN A 92 -10.81 -27.45 19.39
CA GLN A 92 -12.00 -27.31 20.22
C GLN A 92 -11.84 -28.20 21.46
N PRO A 93 -12.28 -27.76 22.66
CA PRO A 93 -12.32 -28.61 23.83
C PRO A 93 -13.25 -29.80 23.57
N ALA A 94 -12.77 -31.01 23.85
CA ALA A 94 -13.57 -32.23 23.74
C ALA A 94 -14.54 -32.35 24.92
N SER A 95 -15.74 -32.89 24.67
CA SER A 95 -16.69 -33.23 25.74
C SER A 95 -16.07 -34.26 26.69
N GLN A 96 -16.23 -34.05 28.00
CA GLN A 96 -15.76 -34.98 29.01
C GLN A 96 -16.90 -35.46 29.91
N THR A 97 -16.86 -36.73 30.27
CA THR A 97 -17.74 -37.35 31.27
C THR A 97 -16.88 -37.75 32.46
N VAL A 98 -17.15 -37.18 33.63
CA VAL A 98 -16.44 -37.50 34.88
C VAL A 98 -17.42 -37.95 35.97
N SER A 99 -16.97 -38.84 36.84
CA SER A 99 -17.74 -39.28 38.01
C SER A 99 -17.89 -38.17 39.04
N THR A 100 -18.93 -38.24 39.88
CA THR A 100 -19.21 -37.25 40.92
C THR A 100 -18.00 -37.06 41.86
N GLY A 101 -17.59 -35.80 42.07
CA GLY A 101 -16.45 -35.44 42.91
C GLY A 101 -15.09 -35.40 42.21
N GLN A 102 -14.99 -35.80 40.93
CA GLN A 102 -13.77 -35.69 40.13
C GLN A 102 -13.70 -34.36 39.36
N THR A 103 -12.48 -33.87 39.12
CA THR A 103 -12.24 -32.68 38.29
C THR A 103 -12.26 -33.04 36.80
N ALA A 104 -12.98 -32.27 35.99
CA ALA A 104 -12.85 -32.27 34.53
C ALA A 104 -11.96 -31.10 34.08
N THR A 105 -11.08 -31.34 33.12
CA THR A 105 -10.19 -30.30 32.56
C THR A 105 -10.37 -30.24 31.06
N PHE A 106 -10.86 -29.10 30.56
CA PHE A 106 -11.04 -28.85 29.13
C PHE A 106 -9.85 -28.01 28.62
N THR A 107 -9.21 -28.44 27.53
CA THR A 107 -8.10 -27.76 26.85
C THR A 107 -8.39 -27.63 25.38
#